data_AF-A0A2T2VYL1-F1
#
_entry.id   AF-A0A2T2VYL1-F1
#
_cell.length_a   1.000
_cell.length_b   1.000
_cell.length_c   1.000
_cell.angle_alpha   90.00
_cell.angle_beta   90.00
_cell.angle_gamma   90.00
#
_symmetry.space_group_name_H-M   'P 1'
#
loop_
_entity.id
_entity.type
_entity.pdbx_description
1 polymer ?
#
loop_
_entity_poly.entity_id
_entity_poly.type
_entity_poly.pdbx_seq_one_letter_code
_entity_poly.pdbx_strand_id
1 'polypeptide(L)'
;MAVKTSADLQRVLVFTQSPNSPQADLQHLCPQASLTVVDPAQAAWLLLSDTSAPVDWQRAIAWLRQQPFDAAVILTAPGQSPYTLGYLCYLAGIPIRLGQSYEFGGQVLSHCSPPPDDGDCRHLLDLLKEWTSGWVDG
;
A
#
# COMPACT_ATOMS: atom_id res chain seq x y z
N MET A 1 8.68 15.10 12.12
CA MET A 1 8.87 14.19 10.97
C MET A 1 8.37 14.96 9.75
N ALA A 2 9.17 15.16 8.70
CA ALA A 2 8.70 15.89 7.51
C ALA A 2 7.59 15.07 6.82
N VAL A 3 6.46 15.70 6.52
CA VAL A 3 5.42 15.09 5.68
C VAL A 3 5.97 15.12 4.26
N LYS A 4 6.26 13.94 3.70
CA LYS A 4 6.56 13.83 2.26
C LYS A 4 5.31 14.22 1.48
N THR A 5 5.45 14.92 0.38
CA THR A 5 4.36 15.11 -0.58
C THR A 5 4.49 14.08 -1.70
N SER A 6 3.54 14.02 -2.63
CA SER A 6 3.66 13.14 -3.80
C SER A 6 4.87 13.43 -4.66
N ALA A 7 5.23 14.71 -4.81
CA ALA A 7 6.40 15.16 -5.54
C ALA A 7 7.68 14.54 -4.97
N ASP A 8 7.68 14.20 -3.68
CA ASP A 8 8.81 13.64 -2.95
C ASP A 8 8.83 12.10 -2.95
N LEU A 9 7.76 11.44 -3.40
CA LEU A 9 7.72 9.97 -3.47
C LEU A 9 8.59 9.48 -4.62
N GLN A 10 9.59 8.64 -4.29
CA GLN A 10 10.54 8.06 -5.25
C GLN A 10 10.34 6.56 -5.41
N ARG A 11 9.90 5.86 -4.36
CA ARG A 11 9.62 4.42 -4.41
C ARG A 11 8.33 4.09 -3.70
N VAL A 12 7.38 3.56 -4.45
CA VAL A 12 6.06 3.20 -3.93
C VAL A 12 5.82 1.71 -4.13
N LEU A 13 5.51 1.03 -3.04
CA LEU A 13 5.07 -0.37 -3.04
C LEU A 13 3.56 -0.41 -3.25
N VAL A 14 3.09 -1.27 -4.15
CA VAL A 14 1.66 -1.37 -4.47
C VAL A 14 1.23 -2.83 -4.34
N PHE A 15 0.38 -3.13 -3.37
CA PHE A 15 -0.29 -4.43 -3.28
C PHE A 15 -1.61 -4.37 -4.07
N THR A 16 -1.77 -5.21 -5.08
CA THR A 16 -3.00 -5.26 -5.88
C THR A 16 -3.18 -6.63 -6.53
N GLN A 17 -4.41 -7.13 -6.55
CA GLN A 17 -4.76 -8.37 -7.27
C GLN A 17 -5.07 -8.12 -8.77
N SER A 18 -5.07 -6.87 -9.23
CA SER A 18 -5.21 -6.49 -10.63
C SER A 18 -4.02 -5.61 -11.06
N PRO A 19 -3.16 -6.07 -11.97
CA PRO A 19 -1.91 -5.37 -12.29
C PRO A 19 -2.13 -4.08 -13.10
N ASN A 20 -3.22 -3.98 -13.89
CA ASN A 20 -3.28 -2.97 -14.96
C ASN A 20 -4.02 -1.67 -14.63
N SER A 21 -5.04 -1.68 -13.76
CA SER A 21 -5.80 -0.44 -13.48
C SER A 21 -5.12 0.50 -12.47
N PRO A 22 -4.63 0.04 -11.30
CA PRO A 22 -4.15 0.98 -10.29
C PRO A 22 -2.73 1.47 -10.58
N GLN A 23 -1.92 0.67 -11.30
CA GLN A 23 -0.54 1.01 -11.61
C GLN A 23 -0.46 2.23 -12.55
N ALA A 24 -1.28 2.26 -13.61
CA ALA A 24 -1.26 3.37 -14.57
C ALA A 24 -1.67 4.70 -13.91
N ASP A 25 -2.70 4.66 -13.07
CA ASP A 25 -3.16 5.85 -12.35
C ASP A 25 -2.13 6.32 -11.32
N LEU A 26 -1.51 5.41 -10.56
CA LEU A 26 -0.41 5.73 -9.63
C LEU A 26 0.80 6.31 -10.36
N GLN A 27 1.13 5.79 -11.53
CA GLN A 27 2.23 6.30 -12.35
C GLN A 27 1.90 7.72 -12.85
N HIS A 28 0.63 8.03 -13.11
CA HIS A 28 0.22 9.37 -13.50
C HIS A 28 0.28 10.37 -12.34
N LEU A 29 -0.06 9.91 -11.12
CA LEU A 29 -0.04 10.72 -9.90
C LEU A 29 1.36 10.96 -9.35
N CYS A 30 2.24 9.97 -9.49
CA CYS A 30 3.61 10.02 -9.02
C CYS A 30 4.55 9.64 -10.19
N PRO A 31 4.66 10.46 -11.24
CA PRO A 31 5.40 10.11 -12.46
C PRO A 31 6.88 9.82 -12.24
N GLN A 32 7.47 10.42 -11.21
CA GLN A 32 8.85 10.21 -10.78
C GLN A 32 9.04 8.99 -9.88
N ALA A 33 7.96 8.44 -9.31
CA ALA A 33 8.05 7.29 -8.44
C ALA A 33 8.28 6.00 -9.25
N SER A 34 9.24 5.20 -8.80
CA SER A 34 9.36 3.81 -9.23
C SER A 34 8.33 2.97 -8.48
N LEU A 35 7.38 2.39 -9.23
CA LEU A 35 6.34 1.53 -8.66
C LEU A 35 6.82 0.08 -8.59
N THR A 36 6.75 -0.52 -7.40
CA THR A 36 6.91 -1.97 -7.23
C THR A 36 5.54 -2.58 -6.98
N VAL A 37 4.98 -3.21 -8.01
CA VAL A 37 3.66 -3.84 -7.95
C VAL A 37 3.80 -5.28 -7.50
N VAL A 38 3.07 -5.64 -6.46
CA VAL A 38 3.10 -6.95 -5.82
C VAL A 38 1.67 -7.48 -5.81
N ASP A 39 1.40 -8.47 -6.65
CA ASP A 39 0.19 -9.27 -6.50
C ASP A 39 0.38 -10.21 -5.30
N PRO A 40 -0.42 -10.12 -4.21
CA PRO A 40 -0.27 -10.98 -3.05
C PRO A 40 -0.28 -12.47 -3.38
N ALA A 41 -0.99 -12.89 -4.44
CA ALA A 41 -1.00 -14.28 -4.89
C ALA A 41 0.32 -14.68 -5.59
N GLN A 42 0.92 -13.78 -6.37
CA GLN A 42 2.22 -14.00 -7.04
C GLN A 42 3.41 -13.73 -6.11
N ALA A 43 3.20 -12.95 -5.06
CA ALA A 43 4.12 -12.72 -3.95
C ALA A 43 4.11 -13.88 -2.96
N ALA A 44 3.60 -15.05 -3.34
CA ALA A 44 3.74 -16.28 -2.60
C ALA A 44 5.18 -16.48 -2.13
N TRP A 45 6.21 -16.21 -2.93
CA TRP A 45 7.59 -16.34 -2.45
C TRP A 45 7.99 -15.33 -1.34
N LEU A 46 7.27 -14.21 -1.24
CA LEU A 46 7.44 -13.18 -0.21
C LEU A 46 6.62 -13.51 1.05
N LEU A 47 5.41 -14.06 0.85
CA LEU A 47 4.38 -14.25 1.88
C LEU A 47 4.06 -15.72 2.18
N LEU A 48 4.67 -16.68 1.52
CA LEU A 48 4.40 -18.11 1.64
C LEU A 48 5.73 -18.85 1.56
N SER A 49 6.00 -19.65 2.59
CA SER A 49 6.74 -20.88 2.36
C SER A 49 5.75 -21.83 1.69
N ASP A 50 6.16 -22.56 0.65
CA ASP A 50 5.40 -23.57 -0.11
C ASP A 50 4.03 -24.00 0.49
N THR A 51 2.94 -24.00 -0.28
CA THR A 51 1.48 -24.00 0.10
C THR A 51 0.97 -24.80 1.33
N SER A 52 1.77 -25.67 1.95
CA SER A 52 1.51 -26.33 3.23
C SER A 52 2.20 -25.71 4.45
N ALA A 53 3.15 -24.80 4.24
CA ALA A 53 3.99 -24.21 5.28
C ALA A 53 3.50 -22.82 5.69
N PRO A 54 3.71 -22.42 6.95
CA PRO A 54 3.38 -21.08 7.42
C PRO A 54 4.15 -20.00 6.63
N VAL A 55 3.51 -18.85 6.46
CA VAL A 55 4.12 -17.63 5.93
C VAL A 55 5.42 -17.31 6.67
N ASP A 56 6.52 -17.15 5.95
CA ASP A 56 7.77 -16.62 6.52
C ASP A 56 7.75 -15.09 6.58
N TRP A 57 7.08 -14.57 7.61
CA TRP A 57 6.97 -13.13 7.84
C TRP A 57 8.32 -12.46 8.05
N GLN A 58 9.31 -13.16 8.62
CA GLN A 58 10.63 -12.58 8.87
C GLN A 58 11.35 -12.31 7.56
N ARG A 59 11.29 -13.26 6.61
CA ARG A 59 11.82 -13.08 5.26
C ARG A 59 11.10 -11.96 4.51
N ALA A 60 9.77 -11.88 4.63
CA ALA A 60 8.98 -10.80 4.02
C ALA A 60 9.43 -9.42 4.51
N ILE A 61 9.53 -9.26 5.84
CA ILE A 61 9.98 -8.03 6.50
C ILE A 61 11.41 -7.70 6.07
N ALA A 62 12.30 -8.68 6.06
CA ALA A 62 13.70 -8.48 5.67
C ALA A 62 13.81 -7.98 4.23
N TRP A 63 13.08 -8.57 3.29
CA TRP A 63 13.07 -8.12 1.90
C TRP A 63 12.58 -6.69 1.76
N LEU A 64 11.47 -6.34 2.43
CA LEU A 64 10.91 -4.99 2.42
C LEU A 64 11.89 -3.97 3.00
N ARG A 65 12.60 -4.32 4.09
CA ARG A 65 13.61 -3.44 4.73
C ARG A 65 14.83 -3.16 3.85
N GLN A 66 15.17 -4.05 2.91
CA GLN A 66 16.27 -3.80 1.97
C GLN A 66 15.90 -2.74 0.91
N GLN A 67 14.64 -2.34 0.83
CA GLN A 67 14.15 -1.36 -0.12
C GLN A 67 13.70 -0.08 0.62
N PRO A 68 14.18 1.11 0.21
CA PRO A 68 13.76 2.39 0.77
C PRO A 68 12.41 2.81 0.18
N PHE A 69 11.34 2.07 0.49
CA PHE A 69 9.98 2.46 0.10
C PHE A 69 9.53 3.67 0.92
N ASP A 70 9.05 4.69 0.22
CA ASP A 70 8.49 5.89 0.83
C ASP A 70 7.04 5.66 1.26
N ALA A 71 6.31 4.87 0.49
CA ALA A 71 4.90 4.57 0.72
C ALA A 71 4.54 3.15 0.28
N ALA A 72 3.50 2.60 0.91
CA ALA A 72 2.80 1.40 0.50
C ALA A 72 1.31 1.72 0.25
N VAL A 73 0.81 1.32 -0.92
CA VAL A 73 -0.60 1.41 -1.32
C VAL A 73 -1.18 0.01 -1.28
N ILE A 74 -2.18 -0.22 -0.45
CA ILE A 74 -2.73 -1.55 -0.18
C ILE A 74 -4.14 -1.63 -0.75
N LEU A 75 -4.26 -2.29 -1.91
CA LEU A 75 -5.52 -2.51 -2.62
C LEU A 75 -5.92 -3.97 -2.42
N THR A 76 -6.84 -4.21 -1.48
CA THR A 76 -7.40 -5.53 -1.21
C THR A 76 -8.70 -5.72 -1.99
N ALA A 77 -9.05 -6.98 -2.30
CA ALA A 77 -10.38 -7.28 -2.83
C ALA A 77 -11.48 -6.95 -1.81
N PRO A 78 -12.73 -6.70 -2.26
CA PRO A 78 -13.86 -6.50 -1.37
C PRO A 78 -13.95 -7.58 -0.28
N GLY A 79 -14.09 -7.14 0.97
CA GLY A 79 -14.17 -8.03 2.14
C GLY A 79 -12.82 -8.56 2.66
N GLN A 80 -11.70 -8.28 2.00
CA GLN A 80 -10.37 -8.61 2.50
C GLN A 80 -9.77 -7.43 3.28
N SER A 81 -9.25 -7.72 4.48
CA SER A 81 -8.66 -6.70 5.35
C SER A 81 -7.28 -6.24 4.83
N PRO A 82 -7.03 -4.92 4.71
CA PRO A 82 -5.71 -4.41 4.35
C PRO A 82 -4.71 -4.49 5.51
N TYR A 83 -5.17 -4.71 6.74
CA TYR A 83 -4.35 -4.52 7.94
C TYR A 83 -3.23 -5.54 8.08
N THR A 84 -3.37 -6.75 7.54
CA THR A 84 -2.25 -7.73 7.52
C THR A 84 -1.06 -7.19 6.72
N LEU A 85 -1.32 -6.65 5.52
CA LEU A 85 -0.27 -6.07 4.66
C LEU A 85 0.21 -4.72 5.23
N GLY A 86 -0.70 -3.94 5.81
CA GLY A 86 -0.35 -2.70 6.52
C GLY A 86 0.60 -2.96 7.69
N TYR A 87 0.36 -4.02 8.45
CA TYR A 87 1.19 -4.38 9.60
C TYR A 87 2.56 -4.92 9.16
N LEU A 88 2.61 -5.72 8.09
CA LEU A 88 3.87 -6.11 7.45
C LEU A 88 4.70 -4.88 7.03
N CYS A 89 4.09 -3.90 6.38
CA CYS A 89 4.75 -2.66 5.97
C CYS A 89 5.20 -1.82 7.16
N TYR A 90 4.40 -1.77 8.23
CA TYR A 90 4.74 -1.10 9.47
C TYR A 90 6.00 -1.72 10.11
N LEU A 91 6.06 -3.05 10.21
CA LEU A 91 7.24 -3.75 10.73
C LEU A 91 8.47 -3.58 9.85
N ALA A 92 8.28 -3.41 8.54
CA ALA A 92 9.34 -3.09 7.59
C ALA A 92 9.82 -1.62 7.66
N GLY A 93 9.14 -0.76 8.44
CA GLY A 93 9.51 0.64 8.60
C GLY A 93 9.06 1.56 7.47
N ILE A 94 8.14 1.12 6.61
CA ILE A 94 7.60 1.94 5.51
C ILE A 94 6.69 3.01 6.13
N PRO A 95 7.00 4.32 6.00
CA PRO A 95 6.38 5.34 6.83
C PRO A 95 4.95 5.68 6.42
N ILE A 96 4.63 5.65 5.12
CA ILE A 96 3.29 5.92 4.58
C ILE A 96 2.65 4.60 4.17
N ARG A 97 1.46 4.30 4.69
CA ARG A 97 0.73 3.04 4.47
C ARG A 97 -0.74 3.36 4.27
N LEU A 98 -1.18 3.35 3.02
CA LEU A 98 -2.52 3.72 2.59
C LEU A 98 -3.36 2.46 2.37
N GLY A 99 -4.60 2.48 2.84
CA GLY A 99 -5.54 1.39 2.60
C GLY A 99 -6.99 1.83 2.78
N GLN A 100 -7.91 0.94 2.42
CA GLN A 100 -9.34 1.12 2.61
C GLN A 100 -9.88 0.05 3.54
N SER A 101 -10.58 0.47 4.59
CA SER A 101 -11.25 -0.47 5.49
C SER A 101 -12.37 0.20 6.26
N TYR A 102 -13.42 -0.58 6.54
CA TYR A 102 -14.43 -0.24 7.54
C TYR A 102 -14.03 -0.67 8.96
N GLU A 103 -12.98 -1.48 9.08
CA GLU A 103 -12.49 -1.99 10.36
C GLU A 103 -11.57 -0.95 11.03
N PHE A 104 -11.54 -1.00 12.36
CA PHE A 104 -10.55 -0.25 13.13
C PHE A 104 -9.25 -1.04 13.25
N GLY A 105 -8.14 -0.49 12.74
CA GLY A 105 -6.79 -1.06 12.93
C GLY A 105 -5.77 -0.07 13.48
N GLY A 106 -6.23 1.01 14.12
CA GLY A 106 -5.37 2.03 14.71
C GLY A 106 -4.37 2.62 13.71
N GLN A 107 -3.10 2.72 14.11
CA GLN A 107 -2.03 3.35 13.32
C GLN A 107 -1.32 2.38 12.35
N VAL A 108 -1.84 1.17 12.17
CA VAL A 108 -1.27 0.18 11.25
C VAL A 108 -1.29 0.74 9.82
N LEU A 109 -2.44 1.28 9.40
CA LEU A 109 -2.47 2.19 8.26
C LEU A 109 -2.13 3.59 8.76
N SER A 110 -1.29 4.31 8.04
CA SER A 110 -1.04 5.73 8.36
C SER A 110 -2.17 6.61 7.83
N HIS A 111 -2.84 6.16 6.77
CA HIS A 111 -3.99 6.81 6.16
C HIS A 111 -4.99 5.74 5.76
N CYS A 112 -6.22 5.87 6.25
CA CYS A 112 -7.31 4.94 5.98
C CYS A 112 -8.54 5.74 5.59
N SER A 113 -9.29 5.22 4.64
CA SER A 113 -10.63 5.71 4.28
C SER A 113 -11.59 4.53 4.20
N PRO A 114 -12.90 4.73 4.41
CA PRO A 114 -13.88 3.74 4.01
C PRO A 114 -13.75 3.38 2.51
N PRO A 115 -13.94 2.11 2.13
CA PRO A 115 -14.21 1.75 0.74
C PRO A 115 -15.46 2.49 0.25
N PRO A 116 -15.56 2.85 -1.04
CA PRO A 116 -16.81 3.39 -1.60
C PRO A 116 -17.92 2.33 -1.63
N ASP A 117 -19.16 2.78 -1.77
CA ASP A 117 -20.35 1.91 -1.84
C ASP A 117 -20.33 0.94 -3.04
N ASP A 118 -19.61 1.27 -4.11
CA ASP A 118 -19.45 0.44 -5.31
C ASP A 118 -18.31 -0.60 -5.19
N GLY A 119 -17.55 -0.57 -4.08
CA GLY A 119 -16.41 -1.46 -3.85
C GLY A 119 -15.18 -1.15 -4.70
N ASP A 120 -15.15 -0.04 -5.46
CA ASP A 120 -14.02 0.32 -6.31
C ASP A 120 -12.83 0.85 -5.49
N CYS A 121 -11.72 0.10 -5.52
CA CYS A 121 -10.50 0.48 -4.82
C CYS A 121 -9.77 1.68 -5.45
N ARG A 122 -10.20 2.18 -6.62
CA ARG A 122 -9.63 3.39 -7.24
C ARG A 122 -9.74 4.65 -6.36
N HIS A 123 -10.68 4.69 -5.42
CA HIS A 123 -10.78 5.81 -4.47
C HIS A 123 -9.56 5.93 -3.54
N LEU A 124 -8.73 4.89 -3.39
CA LEU A 124 -7.41 5.04 -2.75
C LEU A 124 -6.47 5.96 -3.51
N LEU A 125 -6.63 6.04 -4.84
CA LEU A 125 -5.91 6.98 -5.68
C LEU A 125 -6.39 8.41 -5.42
N ASP A 126 -7.65 8.60 -5.04
CA ASP A 126 -8.17 9.91 -4.67
C ASP A 126 -7.67 10.35 -3.29
N LEU A 127 -7.57 9.44 -2.32
CA LEU A 127 -6.87 9.73 -1.05
C LEU A 127 -5.40 10.06 -1.26
N LEU A 128 -4.76 9.31 -2.16
CA LEU A 128 -3.42 9.66 -2.61
C LEU A 128 -3.43 11.04 -3.22
N LYS A 129 -4.33 11.36 -4.16
CA LYS A 129 -4.45 12.70 -4.78
C LYS A 129 -4.64 13.81 -3.75
N GLU A 130 -5.54 13.65 -2.80
CA GLU A 130 -5.81 14.60 -1.72
C GLU A 130 -4.53 14.83 -0.90
N TRP A 131 -3.83 13.75 -0.56
CA TRP A 131 -2.55 13.81 0.13
C TRP A 131 -1.43 14.42 -0.75
N THR A 132 -1.44 14.13 -2.05
CA THR A 132 -0.48 14.62 -3.06
C THR A 132 -0.61 16.12 -3.28
N SER A 133 -1.83 16.65 -3.18
CA SER A 133 -2.14 18.04 -3.53
C SER A 133 -1.72 19.02 -2.44
N GLY A 134 -1.24 18.51 -1.29
CA GLY A 134 -1.05 19.29 -0.09
C GLY A 134 -2.43 19.66 0.48
N TRP A 135 -2.67 19.30 1.72
CA TRP A 135 -3.85 19.79 2.43
C TRP A 135 -3.78 21.34 2.46
N VAL A 136 -4.68 22.01 1.75
CA VAL A 136 -4.94 23.45 1.94
C VAL A 136 -5.99 23.51 3.05
N ASP A 137 -5.56 23.97 4.22
CA ASP A 137 -6.40 24.08 5.42
C ASP A 137 -7.72 24.80 5.12
N GLY A 138 -8.81 24.26 5.65
CA GLY A 138 -10.06 24.95 5.96
C GLY A 138 -10.38 24.80 7.43
#